data_AF-A7HI16-F1
#
_entry.id   AF-A7HI16-F1
#
_cell.length_a   1.000
_cell.length_b   1.000
_cell.length_c   1.000
_cell.angle_alpha   90.00
_cell.angle_beta   90.00
_cell.angle_gamma   90.00
#
_symmetry.space_group_name_H-M   'P 1'
#
loop_
_entity.id
_entity.type
_entity.pdbx_description
1 polymer ?
#
loop_
_entity_poly.entity_id
_entity_poly.type
_entity_poly.pdbx_seq_one_letter_code
_entity_poly.pdbx_strand_id
1 'polypeptide(L)'
;MTQREAAVAREIVRIVRDELGLAGGVLAPDAALAGALDSLQLLSLVVAIEDRFRIVLEDDDAAGTSSLADLARLVAARTDPALLPPIQEPAP
;
A
#
# COMPACT_ATOMS: atom_id res chain seq x y z
N MET A 1 3.37 -2.97 13.18
CA MET A 1 2.25 -3.21 12.26
C MET A 1 1.21 -4.10 12.90
N THR A 2 -0.07 -3.75 12.81
CA THR A 2 -1.19 -4.64 13.15
C THR A 2 -1.39 -5.69 12.06
N GLN A 3 -2.18 -6.74 12.34
CA GLN A 3 -2.48 -7.78 11.35
C GLN A 3 -3.24 -7.22 10.13
N ARG A 4 -4.08 -6.20 10.33
CA ARG A 4 -4.78 -5.49 9.26
C ARG A 4 -3.83 -4.66 8.40
N GLU A 5 -2.95 -3.89 9.04
CA GLU A 5 -1.92 -3.12 8.32
C GLU A 5 -1.04 -4.07 7.48
N ALA A 6 -0.64 -5.22 8.03
CA ALA A 6 0.14 -6.22 7.29
C ALA A 6 -0.63 -6.82 6.10
N ALA A 7 -1.94 -7.05 6.21
CA ALA A 7 -2.77 -7.51 5.10
C ALA A 7 -2.87 -6.45 4.00
N VAL A 8 -3.06 -5.19 4.36
CA VAL A 8 -3.07 -4.05 3.43
C VAL A 8 -1.72 -3.90 2.72
N ALA A 9 -0.60 -3.97 3.44
CA ALA A 9 0.73 -3.89 2.84
C ALA A 9 0.97 -4.99 1.80
N ARG A 10 0.53 -6.23 2.07
CA ARG A 10 0.61 -7.33 1.10
C ARG A 10 -0.23 -7.07 -0.14
N GLU A 11 -1.43 -6.49 0.03
CA GLU A 11 -2.28 -6.11 -1.09
C GLU A 11 -1.63 -5.01 -1.93
N ILE A 12 -1.07 -3.98 -1.29
CA ILE A 12 -0.31 -2.91 -1.96
C ILE A 12 0.87 -3.50 -2.76
N VAL A 13 1.64 -4.43 -2.17
CA VAL A 13 2.72 -5.12 -2.88
C VAL A 13 2.21 -5.92 -4.08
N ARG A 14 1.02 -6.52 -3.97
CA ARG A 14 0.38 -7.22 -5.09
C ARG A 14 0.01 -6.23 -6.21
N ILE A 15 -0.63 -5.10 -5.88
CA ILE A 15 -0.97 -4.03 -6.83
C ILE A 15 0.29 -3.55 -7.54
N VAL A 16 1.35 -3.25 -6.79
CA VAL A 16 2.63 -2.81 -7.36
C VAL A 16 3.21 -3.86 -8.33
N ARG A 17 3.14 -5.14 -7.98
CA ARG A 17 3.68 -6.21 -8.84
C ARG A 17 2.84 -6.42 -10.09
N ASP A 18 1.52 -6.49 -9.93
CA ASP A 18 0.58 -6.91 -10.98
C ASP A 18 0.24 -5.74 -11.92
N GLU A 19 -0.02 -4.56 -11.35
CA GLU A 19 -0.48 -3.38 -12.10
C GLU A 19 0.69 -2.50 -12.58
N LEU A 20 1.76 -2.37 -11.78
CA LEU A 20 2.92 -1.51 -12.14
C LEU A 20 4.05 -2.29 -12.83
N GLY A 21 3.91 -3.60 -13.01
CA GLY A 21 4.89 -4.43 -13.72
C GLY A 21 6.27 -4.48 -13.07
N LEU A 22 6.38 -4.20 -11.77
CA LEU A 22 7.62 -4.31 -11.00
C LEU A 22 7.97 -5.79 -10.80
N ALA A 23 8.55 -6.38 -11.84
CA ALA A 23 8.85 -7.81 -11.95
C ALA A 23 9.92 -8.32 -10.95
N GLY A 24 10.60 -7.45 -10.19
CA GLY A 24 11.76 -7.87 -9.38
C GLY A 24 12.03 -7.12 -8.08
N GLY A 25 11.25 -6.10 -7.73
CA GLY A 25 11.46 -5.34 -6.49
C GLY A 25 10.55 -5.84 -5.37
N VAL A 26 11.11 -6.54 -4.37
CA VAL A 26 10.37 -6.75 -3.12
C VAL A 26 10.41 -5.44 -2.35
N LEU A 27 9.29 -4.70 -2.34
CA LEU A 27 9.11 -3.57 -1.42
C LEU A 27 9.15 -4.14 0.01
N ALA A 28 10.24 -3.89 0.73
CA ALA A 28 10.29 -4.19 2.15
C ALA A 28 9.32 -3.26 2.90
N PRO A 29 8.72 -3.69 4.01
CA PRO A 29 7.78 -2.87 4.79
C PRO A 29 8.38 -1.52 5.21
N ASP A 30 9.66 -1.52 5.56
CA ASP A 30 10.40 -0.33 6.01
C ASP A 30 11.12 0.41 4.86
N ALA A 31 10.98 -0.06 3.62
CA ALA A 31 11.59 0.62 2.48
C ALA A 31 10.90 1.96 2.21
N ALA A 32 11.71 2.99 1.94
CA ALA A 32 11.20 4.28 1.53
C ALA A 32 10.58 4.18 0.13
N LEU A 33 9.31 4.59 -0.01
CA LEU A 33 8.57 4.51 -1.27
C LEU A 33 9.25 5.37 -2.36
N ALA A 34 9.69 6.57 -2.00
CA ALA A 34 10.38 7.50 -2.91
C ALA A 34 11.76 7.01 -3.38
N GLY A 35 12.38 6.05 -2.69
CA GLY A 35 13.63 5.43 -3.13
C GLY A 35 13.45 4.17 -3.96
N ALA A 36 12.23 3.60 -3.95
CA ALA A 36 11.91 2.33 -4.59
C ALA A 36 11.07 2.49 -5.86
N LEU A 37 10.37 3.62 -6.02
CA LEU A 37 9.44 3.91 -7.09
C LEU A 37 9.75 5.29 -7.70
N ASP A 38 9.74 5.37 -9.03
CA ASP A 38 9.81 6.66 -9.73
C ASP A 38 8.51 7.45 -9.57
N SER A 39 8.53 8.77 -9.85
CA SER A 39 7.37 9.66 -9.68
C SER A 39 6.10 9.20 -10.39
N LEU A 40 6.21 8.66 -11.60
CA LEU A 40 5.08 8.08 -12.33
C LEU A 40 4.56 6.79 -11.69
N GLN A 41 5.45 5.98 -11.12
CA GLN A 41 5.07 4.74 -10.44
C GLN A 41 4.41 5.04 -9.09
N LEU A 42 4.88 6.06 -8.36
CA LEU A 42 4.23 6.56 -7.15
C LEU A 42 2.83 7.07 -7.44
N LEU A 43 2.66 7.89 -8.48
CA LEU A 43 1.34 8.39 -8.87
C LEU A 43 0.40 7.23 -9.25
N SER A 44 0.89 6.29 -10.05
CA SER A 44 0.10 5.12 -10.46
C SER A 44 -0.27 4.23 -9.27
N LEU A 45 0.63 4.09 -8.29
CA LEU A 45 0.35 3.39 -7.04
C LEU A 45 -0.76 4.07 -6.24
N VAL A 46 -0.67 5.39 -6.08
CA VAL A 46 -1.69 6.19 -5.37
C VAL A 46 -3.06 5.98 -6.02
N VAL A 47 -3.16 6.17 -7.33
CA VAL A 47 -4.43 5.99 -8.07
C VAL A 47 -4.98 4.56 -7.93
N ALA A 48 -4.12 3.55 -8.02
CA ALA A 48 -4.55 2.15 -7.86
C ALA A 48 -5.04 1.84 -6.44
N ILE A 49 -4.41 2.42 -5.41
CA ILE A 49 -4.85 2.30 -4.02
C ILE A 49 -6.20 2.99 -3.81
N GLU A 50 -6.35 4.23 -4.30
CA GLU A 50 -7.60 4.98 -4.20
C GLU A 50 -8.77 4.23 -4.84
N ASP A 51 -8.58 3.70 -6.05
CA ASP A 51 -9.60 2.90 -6.74
C ASP A 51 -9.93 1.60 -6.01
N ARG A 52 -8.89 0.87 -5.56
CA ARG A 52 -9.04 -0.42 -4.89
C ARG A 52 -9.75 -0.33 -3.55
N PHE A 53 -9.33 0.62 -2.73
CA PHE A 53 -9.81 0.78 -1.35
C PHE A 53 -10.96 1.78 -1.23
N ARG A 54 -11.33 2.44 -2.34
CA ARG A 54 -12.40 3.46 -2.41
C ARG A 54 -12.17 4.60 -1.42
N ILE A 55 -10.93 5.07 -1.34
CA ILE A 55 -10.49 6.20 -0.51
C ILE A 55 -9.90 7.30 -1.39
N VAL A 56 -9.72 8.48 -0.81
CA VAL A 56 -8.97 9.59 -1.42
C VAL A 56 -7.77 9.87 -0.51
N LEU A 57 -6.57 9.98 -1.09
CA LEU A 57 -5.34 10.34 -0.39
C LEU A 57 -5.04 11.82 -0.64
N GLU A 58 -5.08 12.64 0.40
CA GLU A 58 -4.80 14.08 0.29
C GLU A 58 -3.29 14.37 0.39
N ASP A 59 -2.85 15.54 -0.07
CA ASP A 59 -1.42 15.93 -0.01
C ASP A 59 -0.85 15.89 1.42
N ASP A 60 -1.64 16.25 2.43
CA ASP A 60 -1.26 16.16 3.85
C ASP A 60 -1.01 14.70 4.28
N ASP A 61 -1.72 13.75 3.68
CA ASP A 61 -1.51 12.33 3.95
C ASP A 61 -0.24 11.79 3.30
N ALA A 62 0.07 12.28 2.09
CA ALA A 62 1.30 11.95 1.39
C ALA A 62 2.54 12.46 2.17
N ALA A 63 2.45 13.63 2.82
CA ALA A 63 3.52 14.18 3.64
C ALA A 63 3.87 13.30 4.87
N GLY A 64 2.90 12.57 5.41
CA GLY A 64 3.08 11.63 6.52
C GLY A 64 3.53 10.22 6.12
N THR A 65 3.60 9.94 4.80
CA THR A 65 3.73 8.58 4.29
C THR A 65 5.05 8.37 3.57
N SER A 66 6.07 7.91 4.30
CA SER A 66 7.42 7.70 3.73
C SER A 66 7.74 6.24 3.42
N SER A 67 7.09 5.30 4.12
CA SER A 67 7.32 3.86 3.97
C SER A 67 6.06 3.10 3.55
N LEU A 68 6.23 1.86 3.08
CA LEU A 68 5.11 0.96 2.84
C LEU A 68 4.29 0.70 4.12
N ALA A 69 4.95 0.66 5.28
CA ALA A 69 4.28 0.50 6.56
C ALA A 69 3.38 1.69 6.92
N ASP A 70 3.85 2.92 6.68
CA ASP A 70 3.05 4.13 6.89
C ASP A 70 1.84 4.16 5.94
N LEU A 71 2.06 3.82 4.67
CA LEU A 71 0.99 3.79 3.66
C LEU A 71 -0.08 2.76 4.02
N ALA A 72 0.34 1.57 4.45
CA ALA A 72 -0.59 0.54 4.86
C ALA A 72 -1.39 0.91 6.12
N ARG A 73 -0.76 1.64 7.07
CA ARG A 73 -1.46 2.19 8.23
C ARG A 73 -2.48 3.25 7.83
N LEU A 74 -2.11 4.15 6.95
CA LEU A 74 -2.99 5.20 6.42
C LEU A 74 -4.23 4.60 5.73
N VAL A 75 -4.01 3.67 4.81
CA VAL A 75 -5.07 2.97 4.08
C VAL A 75 -5.95 2.19 5.04
N ALA A 76 -5.39 1.46 6.00
CA ALA A 76 -6.15 0.72 7.00
C ALA A 76 -7.02 1.62 7.90
N ALA A 77 -6.61 2.86 8.14
CA ALA A 77 -7.35 3.82 8.95
C ALA A 77 -8.49 4.50 8.18
N ARG A 78 -8.33 4.72 6.86
CA ARG A 78 -9.32 5.41 6.01
C ARG A 78 -10.30 4.48 5.31
N THR A 79 -9.93 3.24 5.07
CA THR A 79 -10.76 2.31 4.32
C THR A 79 -11.88 1.75 5.18
N ASP A 80 -13.05 1.56 4.60
CA ASP A 80 -14.13 0.82 5.21
C ASP A 80 -13.65 -0.61 5.58
N PRO A 81 -13.88 -1.10 6.82
CA PRO A 81 -13.45 -2.43 7.23
C PRO A 81 -13.99 -3.57 6.36
N ALA A 82 -15.08 -3.38 5.62
CA ALA A 82 -15.61 -4.35 4.67
C ALA A 82 -14.79 -4.46 3.38
N LEU A 83 -14.00 -3.45 3.03
CA LEU A 83 -13.13 -3.40 1.85
C LEU A 83 -11.68 -3.81 2.17
N LEU A 84 -11.36 -4.01 3.44
CA LEU A 84 -10.02 -4.45 3.84
C LEU A 84 -9.75 -5.89 3.38
N PRO A 85 -8.54 -6.19 2.90
CA PRO A 85 -8.18 -7.55 2.53
C PRO A 85 -8.27 -8.47 3.75
N PRO A 86 -8.67 -9.74 3.54
CA PRO A 86 -8.76 -10.71 4.61
C PRO A 86 -7.38 -10.89 5.27
N ILE A 87 -7.40 -10.97 6.59
CA ILE A 87 -6.21 -11.24 7.36
C ILE A 87 -5.79 -12.68 7.05
N GLN A 88 -4.73 -12.86 6.26
CA GLN A 88 -4.22 -14.19 5.99
C GLN A 88 -3.44 -14.70 7.21
N GLU A 89 -4.02 -15.66 7.91
CA GLU A 89 -3.31 -16.51 8.87
C GLU A 89 -2.15 -17.19 8.14
N PRO A 90 -0.94 -17.25 8.73
CA PRO A 90 0.13 -18.02 8.13
C PRO A 90 -0.36 -19.46 7.96
N ALA A 91 -0.28 -19.99 6.74
CA ALA A 91 -0.61 -21.38 6.47
C ALA A 91 0.16 -22.29 7.44
N PRO A 92 -0.48 -23.35 7.98
CA PRO A 92 0.12 -24.23 8.98
C PRO A 92 1.39 -24.94 8.49
#